data_AF-A0AAD7J3M9-F1
#
_entry.id   AF-A0AAD7J3M9-F1
#
_cell.length_a   1.000
_cell.length_b   1.000
_cell.length_c   1.000
_cell.angle_alpha   90.00
_cell.angle_beta   90.00
_cell.angle_gamma   90.00
#
_symmetry.space_group_name_H-M   'P 1'
#
loop_
_entity.id
_entity.type
_entity.pdbx_description
1 polymer ?
#
loop_
_entity_poly.entity_id
_entity_poly.type
_entity_poly.pdbx_seq_one_letter_code
_entity_poly.pdbx_strand_id
1 'polypeptide(L)'
;VTRWSRVRLPNGQIARSRWKESTKPLSKLRTSRNVSVNCNGTTKFAEVHFYLLYMVRGVRKALAVVSFYGDYHRQLYEDSSKMYVTMQHLGNSGVQVIEIESIRSAVTIAP
;
A
#
# COMPACT_ATOMS: atom_id res chain seq x y z
N VAL A 1 -3.18 13.35 16.20
CA VAL A 1 -3.44 12.01 15.59
C VAL A 1 -2.20 11.16 15.76
N THR A 2 -2.31 10.00 16.42
CA THR A 2 -1.19 9.05 16.56
C THR A 2 -0.98 8.29 15.26
N ARG A 3 0.25 8.30 14.73
CA ARG A 3 0.63 7.55 13.52
C ARG A 3 1.30 6.24 13.89
N TRP A 4 0.85 5.15 13.30
CA TRP A 4 1.42 3.83 13.46
C TRP A 4 2.24 3.45 12.24
N SER A 5 3.38 2.78 12.48
CA SER A 5 4.35 2.51 11.43
C SER A 5 4.16 1.17 10.71
N ARG A 6 3.38 0.24 11.30
CA ARG A 6 3.20 -1.12 10.81
C ARG A 6 1.88 -1.71 11.29
N VAL A 7 1.36 -2.68 10.54
CA VAL A 7 0.24 -3.53 10.93
C VAL A 7 0.53 -4.98 10.60
N ARG A 8 -0.01 -5.92 11.39
CA ARG A 8 0.01 -7.35 11.07
C ARG A 8 -1.29 -7.69 10.33
N LEU A 9 -1.18 -8.17 9.11
CA LEU A 9 -2.30 -8.56 8.28
C LEU A 9 -2.83 -9.95 8.69
N PRO A 10 -4.08 -10.32 8.32
CA PRO A 10 -4.66 -11.63 8.64
C PRO A 10 -3.83 -12.81 8.12
N ASN A 11 -3.15 -12.63 6.99
CA ASN A 11 -2.24 -13.63 6.41
C ASN A 11 -0.87 -13.73 7.13
N GLY A 12 -0.70 -13.03 8.26
CA GLY A 12 0.52 -13.04 9.07
C GLY A 12 1.62 -12.08 8.59
N GLN A 13 1.50 -11.49 7.40
CA GLN A 13 2.47 -10.54 6.88
C GLN A 13 2.48 -9.24 7.70
N ILE A 14 3.63 -8.56 7.74
CA ILE A 14 3.75 -7.25 8.37
C ILE A 14 3.83 -6.19 7.28
N ALA A 15 2.74 -5.47 7.05
CA ALA A 15 2.76 -4.29 6.19
C ALA A 15 3.32 -3.09 6.97
N ARG A 16 4.28 -2.39 6.36
CA ARG A 16 4.96 -1.22 6.94
C ARG A 16 4.46 0.06 6.29
N SER A 17 5.06 1.18 6.65
CA SER A 17 4.66 2.51 6.20
C SER A 17 5.86 3.26 5.62
N ARG A 18 5.61 4.06 4.58
CA ARG A 18 6.59 4.99 4.01
C ARG A 18 7.15 5.94 5.06
N TRP A 19 6.31 6.42 5.99
CA TRP A 19 6.73 7.34 7.04
C TRP A 19 7.91 6.80 7.86
N LYS A 20 7.90 5.51 8.23
CA LYS A 20 9.01 4.91 8.98
C LYS A 20 10.13 4.35 8.10
N GLU A 21 9.80 3.89 6.90
CA GLU A 21 10.80 3.35 5.97
C GLU A 21 11.70 4.43 5.37
N SER A 22 11.16 5.61 5.05
CA SER A 22 11.91 6.73 4.48
C SER A 22 12.97 7.31 5.42
N THR A 23 12.90 7.02 6.72
CA THR A 23 13.95 7.42 7.68
C THR A 23 15.14 6.47 7.69
N LYS A 24 15.12 5.38 6.92
CA LYS A 24 16.22 4.41 6.86
C LYS A 24 17.11 4.71 5.65
N PRO A 25 18.43 4.49 5.75
CA PRO A 25 19.30 4.54 4.58
C PRO A 25 18.89 3.44 3.59
N LEU A 26 19.01 3.72 2.29
CA LEU A 26 18.63 2.80 1.21
C LEU A 26 19.33 1.43 1.35
N SER A 27 20.59 1.39 1.78
CA SER A 27 21.36 0.16 1.99
C SER A 27 20.78 -0.77 3.08
N LYS A 28 19.93 -0.25 3.97
CA LYS A 28 19.27 -1.03 5.05
C LYS A 28 17.75 -1.09 4.86
N LEU A 29 17.25 -0.64 3.72
CA LEU A 29 15.82 -0.55 3.44
C LEU A 29 15.32 -1.87 2.86
N ARG A 30 14.62 -2.64 3.68
CA ARG A 30 13.71 -3.70 3.20
C ARG A 30 12.30 -3.12 3.08
N THR A 31 11.84 -2.94 1.85
CA THR A 31 10.54 -2.32 1.57
C THR A 31 9.40 -3.29 1.84
N SER A 32 8.46 -2.90 2.68
CA SER A 32 7.20 -3.62 2.92
C SER A 32 6.02 -2.65 3.05
N ARG A 33 6.18 -1.46 2.47
CA ARG A 33 5.16 -0.41 2.43
C ARG A 33 4.17 -0.51 1.27
N ASN A 34 4.42 -1.38 0.30
CA ASN A 34 3.51 -1.60 -0.82
C ASN A 34 2.56 -2.74 -0.49
N VAL A 35 1.29 -2.57 -0.84
CA VAL A 35 0.23 -3.51 -0.49
C VAL A 35 -0.71 -3.76 -1.67
N SER A 36 -1.27 -4.96 -1.71
CA SER A 36 -2.45 -5.25 -2.52
C SER A 36 -3.70 -4.94 -1.69
N VAL A 37 -4.66 -4.29 -2.34
CA VAL A 37 -5.89 -3.80 -1.73
C VAL A 37 -7.06 -4.33 -2.54
N ASN A 38 -8.06 -4.88 -1.87
CA ASN A 38 -9.31 -5.25 -2.51
C ASN A 38 -10.25 -4.04 -2.52
N CYS A 39 -10.55 -3.53 -3.71
CA CYS A 39 -11.50 -2.47 -3.95
C CYS A 39 -12.71 -3.08 -4.66
N ASN A 40 -13.76 -3.44 -3.90
CA ASN A 40 -15.02 -3.98 -4.43
C ASN A 40 -14.81 -5.18 -5.38
N GLY A 41 -13.91 -6.11 -5.03
CA GLY A 41 -13.61 -7.29 -5.84
C GLY A 41 -12.47 -7.09 -6.85
N THR A 42 -12.02 -5.86 -7.11
CA THR A 42 -10.84 -5.59 -7.94
C THR A 42 -9.59 -5.43 -7.07
N THR A 43 -8.52 -6.14 -7.42
CA THR A 43 -7.21 -5.95 -6.79
C THR A 43 -6.55 -4.70 -7.35
N LYS A 44 -6.23 -3.76 -6.46
CA LYS A 44 -5.40 -2.59 -6.73
C LYS A 44 -4.14 -2.64 -5.89
N PHE A 45 -3.15 -1.85 -6.26
CA PHE A 45 -1.92 -1.72 -5.49
C PHE A 45 -1.79 -0.31 -4.93
N ALA A 46 -1.21 -0.19 -3.74
CA ALA A 46 -0.98 1.10 -3.11
C ALA A 46 0.30 1.12 -2.27
N GLU A 47 0.88 2.30 -2.11
CA GLU A 47 1.94 2.58 -1.14
C GLU A 47 1.31 3.13 0.15
N VAL A 48 1.59 2.51 1.29
CA VAL A 48 1.09 2.97 2.58
C VAL A 48 1.95 4.11 3.12
N HIS A 49 1.34 5.25 3.43
CA HIS A 49 2.02 6.37 4.09
C HIS A 49 2.16 6.17 5.59
N PHE A 50 1.05 5.86 6.27
CA PHE A 50 0.98 5.52 7.70
C PHE A 50 -0.40 4.96 8.05
N TYR A 51 -0.51 4.34 9.24
CA TYR A 51 -1.77 3.83 9.78
C TYR A 51 -2.24 4.72 10.94
N LEU A 52 -3.53 4.74 11.21
CA LEU A 52 -4.13 5.51 12.28
C LEU A 52 -5.44 4.89 12.77
N LEU A 53 -5.83 5.25 14.00
CA LEU A 53 -7.16 4.97 14.53
C LEU A 53 -7.96 6.28 14.49
N TYR A 54 -9.16 6.25 13.90
CA TYR A 54 -10.02 7.42 13.78
C TYR A 54 -11.47 7.09 14.07
N MET A 55 -12.22 8.09 14.54
CA MET A 55 -13.65 7.97 14.76
C MET A 55 -14.39 8.33 13.47
N VAL A 56 -15.06 7.35 12.86
CA VAL A 56 -15.89 7.54 11.68
C VAL A 56 -17.34 7.26 12.09
N ARG A 57 -18.19 8.30 12.08
CA ARG A 57 -19.60 8.21 12.50
C ARG A 57 -19.78 7.56 13.89
N GLY A 58 -18.94 7.95 14.84
CA GLY A 58 -18.99 7.42 16.22
C GLY A 58 -18.38 6.03 16.42
N VAL A 59 -17.88 5.38 15.37
CA VAL A 59 -17.21 4.07 15.47
C VAL A 59 -15.70 4.25 15.29
N ARG A 60 -14.92 3.66 16.19
CA ARG A 60 -13.45 3.66 16.09
C ARG A 60 -13.01 2.68 15.00
N LYS A 61 -12.44 3.21 13.92
CA LYS A 61 -11.95 2.44 12.79
C LYS A 61 -10.42 2.47 12.68
N ALA A 62 -9.85 1.35 12.25
CA ALA A 62 -8.45 1.23 11.90
C ALA A 62 -8.27 1.52 10.41
N LEU A 63 -7.54 2.59 10.11
CA LEU A 63 -7.42 3.16 8.77
C LEU A 63 -5.95 3.18 8.32
N ALA A 64 -5.76 3.09 7.01
CA ALA A 64 -4.49 3.33 6.34
C ALA A 64 -4.62 4.53 5.41
N VAL A 65 -3.67 5.45 5.49
CA VAL A 65 -3.50 6.49 4.47
C VAL A 65 -2.55 5.91 3.42
N VAL A 66 -3.03 5.80 2.20
CA VAL A 66 -2.30 5.14 1.10
C VAL A 66 -2.29 6.03 -0.13
N SER A 67 -1.29 5.88 -1.00
CA SER A 67 -1.34 6.38 -2.36
C SER A 67 -1.53 5.20 -3.31
N PHE A 68 -2.62 5.18 -4.06
CA PHE A 68 -2.82 4.17 -5.10
C PHE A 68 -1.83 4.35 -6.25
N TYR A 69 -1.39 3.23 -6.81
CA TYR A 69 -0.74 3.21 -8.11
C TYR A 69 -1.80 3.41 -9.20
N GLY A 70 -1.38 3.96 -10.34
CA GLY A 70 -2.24 4.10 -11.52
C GLY A 70 -2.57 2.77 -12.19
N ASP A 71 -3.22 2.85 -13.34
CA ASP A 71 -3.51 1.67 -14.15
C ASP A 71 -2.23 1.01 -14.65
N TYR A 72 -2.31 -0.30 -14.92
CA TYR A 72 -1.16 -1.03 -15.44
C TYR A 72 -0.91 -0.65 -16.90
N HIS A 73 0.36 -0.51 -17.25
CA HIS A 73 0.78 -0.25 -18.62
C HIS A 73 0.61 -1.51 -19.46
N ARG A 74 -0.49 -1.59 -20.22
CA ARG A 74 -0.88 -2.80 -20.97
C ARG A 74 0.21 -3.31 -21.91
N GLN A 75 0.89 -2.42 -22.62
CA GLN A 75 1.95 -2.83 -23.55
C GLN A 75 3.11 -3.55 -22.84
N LEU A 76 3.66 -2.96 -21.75
CA LEU A 76 4.70 -3.60 -20.95
C LEU A 76 4.25 -4.92 -20.32
N TYR A 77 2.97 -5.03 -19.96
CA TYR A 77 2.41 -6.28 -19.45
C TYR A 77 2.45 -7.37 -20.53
N GLU A 78 2.00 -7.08 -21.76
CA GLU A 78 2.05 -8.03 -22.87
C GLU A 78 3.50 -8.34 -23.30
N ASP A 79 4.36 -7.33 -23.43
CA ASP A 79 5.77 -7.47 -23.81
C ASP A 79 6.56 -8.31 -22.79
N SER A 80 6.14 -8.27 -21.52
CA SER A 80 6.71 -9.10 -20.45
C SER A 80 6.13 -10.52 -20.38
N SER A 81 5.38 -10.96 -21.39
CA SER A 81 4.64 -12.23 -21.38
C SER A 81 3.75 -12.36 -20.13
N LYS A 82 3.13 -11.25 -19.71
CA LYS A 82 2.23 -11.15 -18.56
C LYS A 82 2.89 -11.41 -17.20
N MET A 83 4.21 -11.27 -17.12
CA MET A 83 4.98 -11.49 -15.89
C MET A 83 5.05 -10.24 -15.00
N TYR A 84 5.16 -9.04 -15.59
CA TYR A 84 5.39 -7.81 -14.86
C TYR A 84 4.24 -6.80 -15.03
N VAL A 85 3.65 -6.42 -13.91
CA VAL A 85 2.66 -5.34 -13.86
C VAL A 85 3.38 -4.04 -13.55
N THR A 86 3.56 -3.20 -14.58
CA THR A 86 4.16 -1.86 -14.43
C THR A 86 3.06 -0.83 -14.26
N MET A 87 3.17 0.02 -13.25
CA MET A 87 2.17 1.04 -12.92
C MET A 87 2.84 2.38 -12.60
N GLN A 88 2.14 3.48 -12.88
CA GLN A 88 2.62 4.81 -12.49
C GLN A 88 2.45 5.03 -10.98
N HIS A 89 3.47 5.58 -10.32
CA HIS A 89 3.34 6.09 -8.95
C HIS A 89 2.70 7.48 -9.01
N LEU A 90 1.47 7.60 -8.52
CA LEU A 90 0.67 8.83 -8.62
C LEU A 90 1.02 9.90 -7.55
N GLY A 91 1.99 9.62 -6.67
CA GLY A 91 2.40 10.56 -5.64
C GLY A 91 1.25 11.03 -4.75
N ASN A 92 1.09 12.34 -4.61
CA ASN A 92 0.04 12.90 -3.75
C ASN A 92 -1.35 12.85 -4.39
N SER A 93 -1.45 12.71 -5.71
CA SER A 93 -2.73 12.66 -6.44
C SER A 93 -3.47 11.35 -6.20
N GLY A 94 -2.77 10.29 -5.79
CA GLY A 94 -3.34 8.98 -5.48
C GLY A 94 -3.76 8.80 -4.02
N VAL A 95 -3.64 9.83 -3.17
CA VAL A 95 -3.82 9.68 -1.72
C VAL A 95 -5.28 9.46 -1.35
N GLN A 96 -5.55 8.35 -0.68
CA GLN A 96 -6.86 7.96 -0.18
C GLN A 96 -6.75 7.33 1.20
N VAL A 97 -7.86 7.31 1.93
CA VAL A 97 -7.99 6.63 3.22
C VAL A 97 -8.80 5.37 3.02
N ILE A 98 -8.24 4.24 3.42
CA ILE A 98 -8.89 2.93 3.33
C ILE A 98 -8.96 2.28 4.71
N GLU A 99 -9.93 1.39 4.89
CA GLU A 99 -9.96 0.51 6.06
C GLU A 99 -8.86 -0.56 5.92
N ILE A 100 -8.15 -0.85 7.01
CA ILE A 100 -7.02 -1.80 6.97
C ILE A 100 -7.48 -3.19 6.50
N GLU A 101 -8.73 -3.57 6.75
CA GLU A 101 -9.32 -4.85 6.34
C GLU A 101 -9.36 -5.05 4.81
N SER A 102 -9.32 -3.97 4.03
CA SER A 102 -9.22 -4.03 2.58
C SER A 102 -7.83 -4.48 2.09
N ILE A 103 -6.80 -4.38 2.94
CA ILE A 103 -5.43 -4.78 2.61
C ILE A 103 -5.32 -6.30 2.65
N ARG A 104 -4.97 -6.91 1.53
CA ARG A 104 -4.87 -8.38 1.38
C ARG A 104 -3.47 -8.89 1.65
N SER A 105 -2.45 -8.23 1.14
CA SER A 105 -1.06 -8.64 1.33
C SER A 105 -0.09 -7.47 1.19
N ALA A 106 1.09 -7.61 1.80
CA ALA A 106 2.24 -6.81 1.41
C ALA A 106 2.80 -7.35 0.09
N VAL A 107 3.15 -6.45 -0.82
CA VAL A 107 3.74 -6.77 -2.12
C VAL A 107 5.11 -6.13 -2.25
N THR A 108 5.98 -6.77 -3.02
CA THR A 108 7.30 -6.25 -3.35
C THR A 108 7.22 -5.54 -4.70
N ILE A 109 7.85 -4.38 -4.81
CA ILE A 109 8.15 -3.75 -6.09
C ILE A 109 9.54 -4.22 -6.49
N ALA A 110 9.67 -4.74 -7.72
CA ALA A 110 10.96 -5.14 -8.25
C ALA A 110 11.89 -3.90 -8.32
N PRO A 111 13.17 -4.03 -7.91
CA PRO A 111 14.14 -2.95 -7.98
C PRO A 111 14.50 -2.57 -9.42
#